data_AF-A0A6P8GGH9-F1
#
_entry.id   AF-A0A6P8GGH9-F1
#
_cell.length_a   1.000
_cell.length_b   1.000
_cell.length_c   1.000
_cell.angle_alpha   90.00
_cell.angle_beta   90.00
_cell.angle_gamma   90.00
#
_symmetry.space_group_name_H-M   'P 1'
#
loop_
_entity.id
_entity.type
_entity.pdbx_description
1 polymer ?
#
loop_
_entity_poly.entity_id
_entity_poly.type
_entity_poly.pdbx_seq_one_letter_code
_entity_poly.pdbx_strand_id
1 'polypeptide(L)'
;MNQLVHKVVECKLCLSSQQRMDEQAKQHQHVVSDLQNQLETLKIEKCVANSRSVHSESLNDPCRGSELVTMYRELKTQIWGETKEKMTKLRFEQKQKDRTKELIKEIFEKGKKDVLLKRQEKDRMLKQISGIPNTVQENISPYIQSSMDNLKMFFFLHFQDIKNTSDFKTFVKEEYQCPHEVLHELYVHCYFVSRLMELHDPPIELCWDSPGVDVFPDLLGMNVSH
;
A
#
# COMPACT_ATOMS: atom_id res chain seq x y z
N MET A 1 7.28 7.50 72.36
CA MET A 1 8.59 7.32 71.69
C MET A 1 8.52 6.41 70.45
N ASN A 2 7.67 5.38 70.41
CA ASN A 2 7.61 4.42 69.28
C ASN A 2 6.97 4.93 67.96
N GLN A 3 6.04 5.89 67.98
CA GLN A 3 5.39 6.38 66.74
C GLN A 3 6.28 7.29 65.87
N LEU A 4 7.24 8.02 66.48
CA LEU A 4 8.14 8.92 65.75
C LEU A 4 9.21 8.14 64.97
N VAL A 5 9.70 7.04 65.54
CA VAL A 5 10.71 6.17 64.91
C VAL A 5 10.11 5.45 63.70
N HIS A 6 8.87 4.98 63.79
CA HIS A 6 8.19 4.29 62.67
C HIS A 6 8.01 5.21 61.46
N LYS A 7 7.57 6.46 61.67
CA LYS A 7 7.39 7.46 60.59
C LYS A 7 8.71 7.86 59.91
N VAL A 8 9.81 7.93 60.67
CA VAL A 8 11.14 8.25 60.10
C VAL A 8 11.69 7.11 59.26
N VAL A 9 11.44 5.85 59.65
CA VAL A 9 11.86 4.67 58.89
C VAL A 9 11.03 4.51 57.60
N GLU A 10 9.71 4.71 57.66
CA GLU A 10 8.84 4.74 56.47
C GLU A 10 9.26 5.83 55.47
N CYS A 11 9.62 7.02 55.95
CA CYS A 11 10.08 8.13 55.11
C CYS A 11 11.38 7.79 54.34
N LYS A 12 12.35 7.12 55.00
CA LYS A 12 13.61 6.69 54.36
C LYS A 12 13.40 5.57 53.32
N LEU A 13 12.46 4.66 53.57
CA LEU A 13 12.10 3.59 52.62
C LEU A 13 11.38 4.16 51.39
N CYS A 14 10.53 5.18 51.55
CA CYS A 14 9.93 5.89 50.42
C CYS A 14 10.96 6.67 49.59
N LEU A 15 11.88 7.39 50.23
CA LEU A 15 12.97 8.12 49.55
C LEU A 15 13.87 7.19 48.72
N SER A 16 14.28 6.05 49.28
CA SER A 16 15.10 5.06 48.56
C SER A 16 14.34 4.34 47.44
N SER A 17 13.02 4.21 47.55
CA SER A 17 12.19 3.65 46.49
C SER A 17 11.96 4.66 45.36
N GLN A 18 11.77 5.94 45.69
CA GLN A 18 11.68 7.02 44.71
C GLN A 18 12.98 7.15 43.90
N GLN A 19 14.14 7.13 44.57
CA GLN A 19 15.44 7.19 43.89
C GLN A 19 15.64 6.02 42.91
N ARG A 20 15.19 4.81 43.25
CA ARG A 20 15.24 3.64 42.36
C ARG A 20 14.31 3.79 41.16
N MET A 21 13.10 4.32 41.35
CA MET A 21 12.17 4.58 40.25
C MET A 21 12.69 5.67 39.32
N ASP A 22 13.30 6.73 39.86
CA ASP A 22 13.88 7.82 39.07
C ASP A 22 15.07 7.33 38.23
N GLU A 23 15.91 6.45 38.80
CA GLU A 23 17.03 5.84 38.07
C GLU A 23 16.54 4.90 36.97
N GLN A 24 15.51 4.09 37.24
CA GLN A 24 14.90 3.23 36.24
C GLN A 24 14.22 4.04 35.12
N ALA A 25 13.57 5.15 35.46
CA ALA A 25 12.97 6.06 34.47
C ALA A 25 14.03 6.68 33.56
N LYS A 26 15.18 7.10 34.10
CA LYS A 26 16.32 7.60 33.30
C LYS A 26 16.87 6.53 32.37
N GLN A 27 17.04 5.29 32.86
CA GLN A 27 17.50 4.18 32.04
C GLN A 27 16.51 3.86 30.91
N HIS A 28 15.20 3.82 31.19
CA HIS A 28 14.19 3.63 30.17
C HIS A 28 14.18 4.77 29.13
N GLN A 29 14.33 6.02 29.57
CA GLN A 29 14.39 7.17 28.67
C GLN A 29 15.59 7.10 27.72
N HIS A 30 16.74 6.64 28.21
CA HIS A 30 17.92 6.40 27.39
C HIS A 30 17.67 5.28 26.35
N VAL A 31 17.09 4.15 26.77
CA VAL A 31 16.76 3.04 25.86
C VAL A 31 15.76 3.46 24.79
N VAL A 32 14.74 4.24 25.16
CA VAL A 32 13.75 4.76 24.20
C VAL A 32 14.42 5.69 23.19
N SER A 33 15.31 6.58 23.64
CA SER A 33 16.06 7.47 22.73
C SER A 33 16.98 6.69 21.80
N ASP A 34 17.64 5.64 22.29
CA ASP A 34 18.51 4.79 21.47
C ASP A 34 17.71 4.02 20.42
N LEU A 35 16.56 3.44 20.82
CA LEU A 35 15.64 2.78 19.89
C LEU A 35 15.07 3.74 18.85
N GLN A 36 14.76 4.99 19.21
CA GLN A 36 14.32 6.01 18.27
C GLN A 36 15.43 6.35 17.25
N ASN A 37 16.67 6.47 17.70
CA ASN A 37 17.82 6.70 16.81
C ASN A 37 18.09 5.51 15.88
N GLN A 38 17.97 4.27 16.39
CA GLN A 38 18.07 3.06 15.57
C GLN A 38 16.93 2.98 14.55
N LEU A 39 15.69 3.30 14.94
CA LEU A 39 14.55 3.36 14.02
C LEU A 39 14.77 4.40 12.92
N GLU A 40 15.28 5.57 13.27
CA GLU A 40 15.56 6.62 12.29
C GLU A 40 16.70 6.25 11.36
N THR A 41 17.75 5.61 11.89
CA THR A 41 18.85 5.04 11.09
C THR A 41 18.33 3.98 10.13
N LEU A 42 17.49 3.05 10.58
CA LEU A 42 16.87 2.02 9.74
C LEU A 42 15.93 2.61 8.68
N LYS A 43 15.19 3.69 8.99
CA LYS A 43 14.39 4.41 8.00
C LYS A 43 15.29 5.06 6.94
N ILE A 44 16.39 5.71 7.37
CA ILE A 44 17.36 6.32 6.46
C ILE A 44 18.01 5.24 5.59
N GLU A 45 18.45 4.12 6.17
CA GLU A 45 19.01 2.99 5.43
C GLU A 45 18.02 2.37 4.46
N LYS A 46 16.74 2.25 4.83
CA LYS A 46 15.66 1.81 3.92
C LYS A 46 15.46 2.81 2.77
N CYS A 47 15.47 4.10 3.06
CA CYS A 47 15.43 5.15 2.04
C CYS A 47 16.67 5.13 1.14
N VAL A 48 17.85 4.88 1.70
CA VAL A 48 19.12 4.81 0.97
C VAL A 48 19.20 3.53 0.14
N ALA A 49 18.74 2.38 0.64
CA ALA A 49 18.61 1.14 -0.11
C ALA A 49 17.65 1.31 -1.30
N ASN A 50 16.51 1.99 -1.09
CA ASN A 50 15.60 2.37 -2.16
C ASN A 50 16.24 3.37 -3.16
N SER A 51 17.17 4.22 -2.72
CA SER A 51 17.89 5.15 -3.60
C SER A 51 19.10 4.52 -4.32
N ARG A 52 19.69 3.46 -3.77
CA ARG A 52 20.80 2.69 -4.39
C ARG A 52 20.31 1.58 -5.31
N SER A 53 19.04 1.17 -5.24
CA SER A 53 18.42 0.21 -6.18
C SER A 53 17.91 0.85 -7.48
N VAL A 54 18.27 2.11 -7.72
CA VAL A 54 17.92 2.87 -8.91
C VAL A 54 18.73 2.30 -10.10
N HIS A 55 18.21 1.21 -10.72
CA HIS A 55 17.84 1.14 -12.16
C HIS A 55 17.76 -0.27 -12.79
N SER A 56 18.16 -1.37 -12.15
CA SER A 56 18.04 -2.68 -12.81
C SER A 56 16.73 -3.37 -12.44
N GLU A 57 15.61 -2.83 -12.93
CA GLU A 57 14.37 -3.61 -12.98
C GLU A 57 14.55 -4.79 -13.93
N SER A 58 13.91 -5.92 -13.63
CA SER A 58 13.89 -7.05 -14.57
C SER A 58 13.11 -6.65 -15.81
N LEU A 59 13.77 -6.61 -16.96
CA LEU A 59 13.10 -6.35 -18.25
C LEU A 59 12.07 -7.43 -18.60
N ASN A 60 12.19 -8.61 -17.98
CA ASN A 60 11.28 -9.72 -18.17
C ASN A 60 10.07 -9.69 -17.22
N ASP A 61 10.04 -8.79 -16.21
CA ASP A 61 8.84 -8.60 -15.39
C ASP A 61 7.90 -7.61 -16.10
N PRO A 62 6.73 -8.06 -16.61
CA PRO A 62 5.76 -7.18 -17.24
C PRO A 62 5.07 -6.23 -16.24
N CYS A 63 5.25 -6.47 -14.95
CA CYS A 63 4.73 -5.66 -13.84
C CYS A 63 5.85 -4.97 -13.06
N ARG A 64 7.01 -4.72 -13.70
CA ARG A 64 8.05 -3.86 -13.10
C ARG A 64 7.52 -2.44 -12.88
N GLY A 65 8.13 -1.71 -11.96
CA GLY A 65 7.72 -0.37 -11.58
C GLY A 65 7.57 0.57 -12.77
N SER A 66 8.53 0.60 -13.71
CA SER A 66 8.44 1.47 -14.89
C SER A 66 7.22 1.18 -15.78
N GLU A 67 6.84 -0.09 -15.92
CA GLU A 67 5.68 -0.50 -16.72
C GLU A 67 4.38 -0.11 -16.02
N LEU A 68 4.29 -0.32 -14.71
CA LEU A 68 3.11 0.08 -13.93
C LEU A 68 2.91 1.60 -13.92
N VAL A 69 4.00 2.37 -13.85
CA VAL A 69 3.97 3.83 -14.01
C VAL A 69 3.47 4.22 -15.39
N THR A 70 3.90 3.51 -16.44
CA THR A 70 3.46 3.75 -17.81
C THR A 70 1.97 3.45 -17.96
N MET A 71 1.49 2.31 -17.44
CA MET A 71 0.06 1.96 -17.43
C MET A 71 -0.78 2.99 -16.67
N TYR A 72 -0.28 3.48 -15.53
CA TYR A 72 -0.96 4.54 -14.77
C TYR A 72 -1.02 5.86 -15.54
N ARG A 73 0.07 6.23 -16.23
CA ARG A 73 0.10 7.42 -17.08
C ARG A 73 -0.89 7.30 -18.24
N GLU A 74 -0.92 6.16 -18.94
CA GLU A 74 -1.88 5.87 -20.00
C GLU A 74 -3.32 6.00 -19.51
N LEU A 75 -3.64 5.41 -18.35
CA LEU A 75 -4.93 5.56 -17.68
C LEU A 75 -5.27 7.05 -17.43
N LYS A 76 -4.34 7.81 -16.85
CA LYS A 76 -4.53 9.21 -16.47
C LYS A 76 -4.68 10.15 -17.67
N THR A 77 -3.91 9.94 -18.74
CA THR A 77 -3.86 10.88 -19.87
C THR A 77 -4.76 10.46 -21.03
N GLN A 78 -4.65 9.20 -21.47
CA GLN A 78 -5.33 8.72 -22.66
C GLN A 78 -6.73 8.24 -22.33
N ILE A 79 -6.85 7.19 -21.50
CA ILE A 79 -8.15 6.58 -21.20
C ILE A 79 -9.10 7.60 -20.55
N TRP A 80 -8.62 8.32 -19.54
CA TRP A 80 -9.42 9.38 -18.92
C TRP A 80 -9.72 10.54 -19.88
N GLY A 81 -8.77 10.92 -20.74
CA GLY A 81 -8.97 11.97 -21.74
C GLY A 81 -10.10 11.63 -22.71
N GLU A 82 -10.06 10.43 -23.28
CA GLU A 82 -11.08 9.92 -24.19
C GLU A 82 -12.44 9.77 -23.50
N THR A 83 -12.48 9.23 -22.28
CA THR A 83 -13.72 9.12 -21.52
C THR A 83 -14.33 10.50 -21.24
N LYS A 84 -13.52 11.49 -20.85
CA LYS A 84 -13.98 12.88 -20.65
C LYS A 84 -14.59 13.48 -21.91
N GLU A 85 -13.96 13.26 -23.05
CA GLU A 85 -14.47 13.74 -24.34
C GLU A 85 -15.83 13.09 -24.65
N LYS A 86 -15.94 11.77 -24.51
CA LYS A 86 -17.19 11.04 -24.74
C LYS A 86 -18.29 11.49 -23.76
N MET A 87 -17.97 11.67 -22.47
CA MET A 87 -18.91 12.20 -21.47
C MET A 87 -19.41 13.61 -21.83
N THR A 88 -18.51 14.47 -22.35
CA THR A 88 -18.87 15.82 -22.82
C THR A 88 -19.82 15.76 -24.02
N LYS A 89 -19.52 14.93 -25.02
CA LYS A 89 -20.38 14.73 -26.20
C LYS A 89 -21.77 14.22 -25.83
N LEU A 90 -21.85 13.33 -24.85
CA LEU A 90 -23.09 12.78 -24.32
C LEU A 90 -23.80 13.69 -23.30
N ARG A 91 -23.25 14.88 -23.03
CA ARG A 91 -23.82 15.89 -22.11
C ARG A 91 -24.10 15.35 -20.72
N PHE A 92 -23.16 14.58 -20.16
CA PHE A 92 -23.25 14.12 -18.79
C PHE A 92 -23.51 15.28 -17.82
N GLU A 93 -24.49 15.09 -16.95
CA GLU A 93 -24.79 16.02 -15.87
C GLU A 93 -23.64 16.10 -14.87
N GLN A 94 -23.55 17.20 -14.14
CA GLN A 94 -22.49 17.37 -13.14
C GLN A 94 -22.52 16.25 -12.08
N LYS A 95 -23.71 15.85 -11.63
CA LYS A 95 -23.88 14.72 -10.70
C LYS A 95 -23.32 13.40 -11.24
N GLN A 96 -23.47 13.15 -12.54
CA GLN A 96 -22.91 11.94 -13.16
C GLN A 96 -21.38 12.01 -13.21
N LYS A 97 -20.83 13.19 -13.55
CA LYS A 97 -19.38 13.43 -13.53
C LYS A 97 -18.82 13.21 -12.13
N ASP A 98 -19.45 13.78 -11.11
CA ASP A 98 -19.01 13.66 -9.72
C ASP A 98 -19.06 12.20 -9.26
N ARG A 99 -20.13 11.47 -9.58
CA ARG A 99 -20.22 10.04 -9.26
C ARG A 99 -19.13 9.21 -9.97
N THR A 100 -18.76 9.55 -11.20
CA THR A 100 -17.62 8.93 -11.88
C THR A 100 -16.32 9.15 -11.12
N LYS A 101 -16.06 10.38 -10.64
CA LYS A 101 -14.87 10.70 -9.84
C LYS A 101 -14.83 9.93 -8.53
N GLU A 102 -15.95 9.89 -7.81
CA GLU A 102 -16.09 9.13 -6.56
C GLU A 102 -15.81 7.64 -6.78
N LEU A 103 -16.41 7.05 -7.82
CA LEU A 103 -16.25 5.62 -8.08
C LEU A 103 -14.80 5.26 -8.45
N ILE A 104 -14.08 6.12 -9.16
CA ILE A 104 -12.64 5.91 -9.40
C ILE A 104 -11.87 5.86 -8.08
N LYS A 105 -12.12 6.81 -7.17
CA LYS A 105 -11.50 6.79 -5.83
C LYS A 105 -11.87 5.52 -5.06
N GLU A 106 -13.15 5.14 -5.05
CA GLU A 106 -13.64 3.91 -4.42
C GLU A 106 -12.92 2.66 -4.95
N ILE A 107 -12.70 2.58 -6.28
CA ILE A 107 -11.98 1.47 -6.91
C ILE A 107 -10.54 1.38 -6.41
N PHE A 108 -9.81 2.49 -6.38
CA PHE A 108 -8.42 2.52 -5.90
C PHE A 108 -8.32 2.17 -4.41
N GLU A 109 -9.18 2.76 -3.57
CA GLU A 109 -9.24 2.45 -2.14
C GLU A 109 -9.60 0.99 -1.87
N LYS A 110 -10.52 0.41 -2.66
CA LYS A 110 -10.83 -1.02 -2.60
C LYS A 110 -9.59 -1.85 -2.97
N GLY A 111 -8.84 -1.46 -4.00
CA GLY A 111 -7.62 -2.16 -4.42
C GLY A 111 -6.55 -2.21 -3.34
N LYS A 112 -6.31 -1.06 -2.69
CA LYS A 112 -5.41 -0.96 -1.54
C LYS A 112 -5.84 -1.88 -0.40
N LYS A 113 -7.13 -1.88 -0.04
CA LYS A 113 -7.66 -2.75 1.02
C LYS A 113 -7.55 -4.23 0.67
N ASP A 114 -7.93 -4.63 -0.54
CA ASP A 114 -7.90 -6.01 -1.01
C ASP A 114 -6.46 -6.58 -0.94
N VAL A 115 -5.49 -5.82 -1.46
CA VAL A 115 -4.08 -6.24 -1.48
C VAL A 115 -3.47 -6.24 -0.08
N LEU A 116 -3.81 -5.24 0.76
CA LEU A 116 -3.38 -5.22 2.16
C LEU A 116 -3.84 -6.46 2.92
N LEU A 117 -5.10 -6.88 2.74
CA LEU A 117 -5.62 -8.10 3.35
C LEU A 117 -4.85 -9.34 2.89
N LYS A 118 -4.47 -9.42 1.61
CA LYS A 118 -3.65 -10.52 1.08
C LYS A 118 -2.23 -10.53 1.61
N ARG A 119 -1.59 -9.37 1.78
CA ARG A 119 -0.29 -9.27 2.46
C ARG A 119 -0.36 -9.74 3.91
N GLN A 120 -1.39 -9.32 4.64
CA GLN A 120 -1.62 -9.78 6.01
C GLN A 120 -1.88 -11.28 6.09
N GLU A 121 -2.62 -11.85 5.15
CA GLU A 121 -2.86 -13.29 5.04
C GLU A 121 -1.55 -14.05 4.83
N LYS A 122 -0.69 -13.60 3.90
CA LYS A 122 0.66 -14.15 3.71
C LYS A 122 1.48 -14.12 5.00
N ASP A 123 1.52 -12.99 5.69
CA ASP A 123 2.31 -12.84 6.91
C ASP A 123 1.79 -13.74 8.04
N ARG A 124 0.46 -13.93 8.14
CA ARG A 124 -0.14 -14.89 9.08
C ARG A 124 0.26 -16.32 8.74
N MET A 125 0.23 -16.71 7.47
CA MET A 125 0.66 -18.05 7.04
C MET A 125 2.13 -18.30 7.36
N LEU A 126 3.01 -17.32 7.09
CA LEU A 126 4.43 -17.40 7.46
C LEU A 126 4.63 -17.59 8.98
N LYS A 127 3.84 -16.89 9.80
CA LYS A 127 3.88 -17.04 11.25
C LYS A 127 3.34 -18.39 11.73
N GLN A 128 2.36 -18.97 11.04
CA GLN A 128 1.83 -20.29 11.40
C GLN A 128 2.85 -21.41 11.13
N ILE A 129 3.58 -21.31 10.02
CA ILE A 129 4.58 -22.33 9.66
C ILE A 129 5.87 -22.25 10.50
N SER A 130 6.07 -21.21 11.31
CA SER A 130 7.23 -21.19 12.23
C SER A 130 7.06 -22.14 13.42
N GLY A 131 5.86 -22.71 13.63
CA GLY A 131 5.57 -23.68 14.69
C GLY A 131 5.63 -25.14 14.27
N ILE A 132 5.90 -25.44 12.99
CA ILE A 132 5.98 -26.80 12.44
C ILE A 132 7.45 -27.23 12.24
N PRO A 133 7.75 -28.53 12.03
CA PRO A 133 9.12 -28.99 11.83
C PRO A 133 9.82 -28.30 10.65
N ASN A 134 11.11 -27.95 10.82
CA ASN A 134 11.91 -27.20 9.83
C ASN A 134 11.86 -27.81 8.43
N THR A 135 11.94 -29.15 8.33
CA THR A 135 11.87 -29.86 7.04
C THR A 135 10.57 -29.61 6.29
N VAL A 136 9.45 -29.43 7.00
CA VAL A 136 8.16 -29.10 6.41
C VAL A 136 8.09 -27.61 6.08
N GLN A 137 8.64 -26.76 6.96
CA GLN A 137 8.70 -25.31 6.76
C GLN A 137 9.48 -24.94 5.48
N GLU A 138 10.64 -25.56 5.25
CA GLU A 138 11.49 -25.33 4.08
C GLU A 138 10.76 -25.68 2.76
N ASN A 139 9.88 -26.68 2.79
CA ASN A 139 9.08 -27.05 1.63
C ASN A 139 7.92 -26.08 1.38
N ILE A 140 7.26 -25.56 2.43
CA ILE A 140 6.06 -24.73 2.29
C ILE A 140 6.40 -23.25 2.08
N SER A 141 7.48 -22.76 2.71
CA SER A 141 7.83 -21.34 2.71
C SER A 141 7.94 -20.74 1.30
N PRO A 142 8.58 -21.39 0.30
CA PRO A 142 8.67 -20.84 -1.05
C PRO A 142 7.30 -20.57 -1.68
N TYR A 143 6.31 -21.44 -1.48
CA TYR A 143 4.95 -21.25 -2.01
C TYR A 143 4.25 -20.04 -1.41
N ILE A 144 4.42 -19.82 -0.10
CA ILE A 144 3.85 -18.66 0.58
C ILE A 144 4.55 -17.38 0.13
N GLN A 145 5.88 -17.41 -0.01
CA GLN A 145 6.63 -16.24 -0.46
C GLN A 145 6.24 -15.82 -1.88
N SER A 146 6.10 -16.77 -2.81
CA SER A 146 5.71 -16.48 -4.20
C SER A 146 4.23 -16.13 -4.39
N SER A 147 3.39 -16.21 -3.35
CA SER A 147 1.95 -15.99 -3.46
C SER A 147 1.57 -14.60 -3.98
N MET A 148 2.32 -13.57 -3.59
CA MET A 148 2.07 -12.19 -4.04
C MET A 148 2.46 -11.99 -5.50
N ASP A 149 3.57 -12.57 -5.95
CA ASP A 149 4.00 -12.52 -7.34
C ASP A 149 3.03 -13.28 -8.25
N ASN A 150 2.54 -14.44 -7.79
CA ASN A 150 1.51 -15.20 -8.49
C ASN A 150 0.20 -14.39 -8.62
N LEU A 151 -0.20 -13.69 -7.56
CA LEU A 151 -1.37 -12.83 -7.58
C LEU A 151 -1.17 -11.64 -8.54
N LYS A 152 0.01 -11.00 -8.52
CA LYS A 152 0.39 -9.94 -9.46
C LYS A 152 0.28 -10.41 -10.90
N MET A 153 0.83 -11.58 -11.21
CA MET A 153 0.79 -12.16 -12.55
C MET A 153 -0.63 -12.55 -12.98
N PHE A 154 -1.45 -13.08 -12.06
CA PHE A 154 -2.86 -13.36 -12.33
C PHE A 154 -3.62 -12.09 -12.76
N PHE A 155 -3.48 -10.99 -12.00
CA PHE A 155 -4.12 -9.72 -12.36
C PHE A 155 -3.62 -9.20 -13.71
N PHE A 156 -2.32 -9.29 -13.97
CA PHE A 156 -1.76 -8.85 -15.25
C PHE A 156 -2.32 -9.65 -16.43
N LEU A 157 -2.29 -10.98 -16.36
CA LEU A 157 -2.79 -11.83 -17.44
C LEU A 157 -4.28 -11.64 -17.68
N HIS A 158 -5.07 -11.55 -16.61
CA HIS A 158 -6.50 -11.27 -16.70
C HIS A 158 -6.74 -9.90 -17.36
N PHE A 159 -5.97 -8.88 -16.99
CA PHE A 159 -6.09 -7.57 -17.60
C PHE A 159 -5.79 -7.60 -19.10
N GLN A 160 -4.73 -8.30 -19.52
CA GLN A 160 -4.39 -8.48 -20.92
C GLN A 160 -5.50 -9.22 -21.69
N ASP A 161 -6.09 -10.24 -21.10
CA ASP A 161 -7.20 -10.99 -21.71
C ASP A 161 -8.42 -10.09 -21.97
N ILE A 162 -8.84 -9.28 -20.98
CA ILE A 162 -9.94 -8.32 -21.17
C ILE A 162 -9.60 -7.27 -22.24
N LYS A 163 -8.35 -6.75 -22.27
CA LYS A 163 -7.92 -5.80 -23.31
C LYS A 163 -7.99 -6.43 -24.70
N ASN A 164 -7.51 -7.66 -24.85
CA ASN A 164 -7.46 -8.37 -26.13
C ASN A 164 -8.86 -8.74 -26.66
N THR A 165 -9.77 -9.11 -25.77
CA THR A 165 -11.16 -9.45 -26.11
C THR A 165 -12.06 -8.22 -26.20
N SER A 166 -11.60 -7.07 -25.71
CA SER A 166 -12.41 -5.85 -25.50
C SER A 166 -13.66 -6.09 -24.65
N ASP A 167 -13.64 -7.10 -23.77
CA ASP A 167 -14.79 -7.51 -22.95
C ASP A 167 -14.95 -6.67 -21.67
N PHE A 168 -14.79 -5.35 -21.79
CA PHE A 168 -14.88 -4.43 -20.65
C PHE A 168 -16.27 -4.43 -20.01
N LYS A 169 -17.31 -4.64 -20.83
CA LYS A 169 -18.71 -4.56 -20.41
C LYS A 169 -19.11 -5.69 -19.49
N THR A 170 -18.70 -6.92 -19.78
CA THR A 170 -19.07 -8.09 -18.96
C THR A 170 -18.46 -7.95 -17.58
N PHE A 171 -17.16 -7.67 -17.50
CA PHE A 171 -16.46 -7.43 -16.23
C PHE A 171 -17.14 -6.36 -15.36
N VAL A 172 -17.46 -5.20 -15.94
CA VAL A 172 -18.00 -4.06 -15.18
C VAL A 172 -19.43 -4.31 -14.69
N LYS A 173 -20.24 -5.07 -15.44
CA LYS A 173 -21.57 -5.48 -15.00
C LYS A 173 -21.50 -6.38 -13.77
N GLU A 174 -20.55 -7.29 -13.72
CA GLU A 174 -20.36 -8.22 -12.61
C GLU A 174 -19.83 -7.51 -11.36
N GLU A 175 -18.87 -6.59 -11.51
CA GLU A 175 -18.17 -5.97 -10.37
C GLU A 175 -18.79 -4.66 -9.84
N TYR A 176 -19.30 -3.79 -10.71
CA TYR A 176 -19.64 -2.40 -10.34
C TYR A 176 -21.05 -1.95 -10.76
N GLN A 177 -21.77 -2.76 -11.54
CA GLN A 177 -23.09 -2.41 -12.07
C GLN A 177 -23.12 -1.02 -12.72
N CYS A 178 -22.05 -0.64 -13.44
CA CYS A 178 -21.94 0.69 -14.02
C CYS A 178 -23.00 0.91 -15.12
N PRO A 179 -23.86 1.95 -15.01
CA PRO A 179 -24.97 2.14 -15.92
C PRO A 179 -24.56 2.66 -17.31
N HIS A 180 -23.36 3.21 -17.47
CA HIS A 180 -22.97 3.87 -18.71
C HIS A 180 -21.73 3.24 -19.36
N GLU A 181 -21.92 2.69 -20.56
CA GLU A 181 -20.91 1.89 -21.27
C GLU A 181 -19.61 2.65 -21.56
N VAL A 182 -19.72 3.96 -21.76
CA VAL A 182 -18.58 4.89 -21.93
C VAL A 182 -17.56 4.87 -20.78
N LEU A 183 -17.97 4.41 -19.59
CA LEU A 183 -17.14 4.35 -18.39
C LEU A 183 -16.52 2.96 -18.18
N HIS A 184 -16.95 1.94 -18.94
CA HIS A 184 -16.58 0.55 -18.67
C HIS A 184 -15.07 0.34 -18.80
N GLU A 185 -14.48 0.78 -19.91
CA GLU A 185 -13.04 0.69 -20.14
C GLU A 185 -12.24 1.41 -19.05
N LEU A 186 -12.65 2.62 -18.68
CA LEU A 186 -12.01 3.41 -17.62
C LEU A 186 -12.01 2.65 -16.29
N TYR A 187 -13.13 2.04 -15.92
CA TYR A 187 -13.26 1.32 -14.65
C TYR A 187 -12.49 0.01 -14.62
N VAL A 188 -12.42 -0.71 -15.74
CA VAL A 188 -11.55 -1.88 -15.86
C VAL A 188 -10.09 -1.47 -15.68
N HIS A 189 -9.63 -0.42 -16.36
CA HIS A 189 -8.26 0.05 -16.19
C HIS A 189 -7.99 0.50 -14.75
N CYS A 190 -8.89 1.27 -14.13
CA CYS A 190 -8.77 1.64 -12.72
C CYS A 190 -8.67 0.42 -11.81
N TYR A 191 -9.49 -0.62 -12.06
CA TYR A 191 -9.47 -1.85 -11.28
C TYR A 191 -8.11 -2.53 -11.35
N PHE A 192 -7.63 -2.87 -12.54
CA PHE A 192 -6.39 -3.64 -12.67
C PHE A 192 -5.15 -2.82 -12.29
N VAL A 193 -5.04 -1.58 -12.75
CA VAL A 193 -3.87 -0.72 -12.46
C VAL A 193 -3.76 -0.48 -10.95
N SER A 194 -4.87 -0.20 -10.25
CA SER A 194 -4.82 0.00 -8.80
C SER A 194 -4.30 -1.23 -8.04
N ARG A 195 -4.75 -2.43 -8.39
CA ARG A 195 -4.26 -3.66 -7.73
C ARG A 195 -2.80 -3.93 -8.08
N LEU A 196 -2.41 -3.78 -9.34
CA LEU A 196 -1.03 -4.04 -9.78
C LEU A 196 -0.02 -3.09 -9.11
N MET A 197 -0.36 -1.81 -8.98
CA MET A 197 0.45 -0.81 -8.25
C MET A 197 0.59 -1.17 -6.77
N GLU A 198 -0.49 -1.61 -6.12
CA GLU A 198 -0.49 -2.04 -4.73
C GLU A 198 0.23 -3.39 -4.51
N LEU A 199 0.26 -4.25 -5.53
CA LEU A 199 0.96 -5.54 -5.52
C LEU A 199 2.47 -5.41 -5.80
N HIS A 200 2.91 -4.29 -6.35
CA HIS A 200 4.34 -3.98 -6.48
C HIS A 200 5.02 -3.96 -5.10
N ASP A 201 6.33 -4.23 -5.04
CA ASP A 201 7.11 -4.20 -3.81
C ASP A 201 8.34 -3.29 -3.97
N PRO A 202 8.36 -2.11 -3.31
CA PRO A 202 7.31 -1.55 -2.45
C PRO A 202 6.07 -1.09 -3.26
N PRO A 203 4.87 -0.99 -2.67
CA PRO A 203 3.68 -0.48 -3.35
C PRO A 203 3.89 0.91 -3.95
N ILE A 204 3.31 1.16 -5.13
CA ILE A 204 3.36 2.48 -5.78
C ILE A 204 2.19 3.32 -5.28
N GLU A 205 2.46 4.34 -4.48
CA GLU A 205 1.43 5.14 -3.81
C GLU A 205 0.99 6.38 -4.61
N LEU A 206 -0.27 6.77 -4.41
CA LEU A 206 -0.91 7.93 -5.03
C LEU A 206 -1.17 9.06 -4.02
N CYS A 207 -0.98 10.32 -4.43
CA CYS A 207 -1.22 11.49 -3.57
C CYS A 207 -2.61 12.13 -3.81
N TRP A 208 -3.65 11.57 -3.17
CA TRP A 208 -5.02 12.07 -3.34
C TRP A 208 -5.27 13.49 -2.79
N ASP A 209 -4.42 13.96 -1.88
CA ASP A 209 -4.58 15.25 -1.18
C ASP A 209 -3.95 16.44 -1.90
N SER A 210 -3.47 16.25 -3.14
CA SER A 210 -2.80 17.31 -3.88
C SER A 210 -3.81 18.38 -4.35
N PRO A 211 -3.64 19.67 -3.96
CA PRO A 211 -4.56 20.72 -4.37
C PRO A 211 -4.52 20.94 -5.89
N GLY A 212 -5.68 20.99 -6.53
CA GLY A 212 -5.81 21.20 -7.99
C GLY A 212 -5.89 19.93 -8.84
N VAL A 213 -5.93 18.74 -8.23
CA VAL A 213 -6.12 17.48 -8.95
C VAL A 213 -7.55 17.34 -9.51
N ASP A 214 -7.68 17.05 -10.81
CA ASP A 214 -8.96 16.79 -11.47
C ASP A 214 -9.65 15.52 -10.93
N VAL A 215 -9.09 14.35 -11.24
CA VAL A 215 -9.62 13.02 -10.89
C VAL A 215 -8.52 12.06 -10.50
N PHE A 216 -7.41 12.06 -11.23
CA PHE A 216 -6.25 11.20 -10.97
C PHE A 216 -5.10 12.00 -10.34
N PRO A 217 -4.64 11.61 -9.14
CA PRO A 217 -3.54 12.27 -8.45
C PRO A 217 -2.20 12.06 -9.15
N ASP A 218 -1.15 12.67 -8.63
CA ASP A 218 0.23 12.36 -9.02
C ASP A 218 0.79 11.20 -8.19
N LEU A 219 1.81 10.54 -8.73
CA LEU A 219 2.55 9.47 -8.05
C LEU A 219 3.38 10.06 -6.92
N LEU A 220 3.38 9.43 -5.75
CA LEU A 220 4.24 9.83 -4.63
C LEU A 220 5.69 9.38 -4.87
N GLY A 221 6.65 10.27 -4.62
CA GLY A 221 8.07 9.90 -4.50
C GLY A 221 8.81 9.56 -5.80
N MET A 222 8.20 9.70 -6.97
CA MET A 222 8.88 9.54 -8.26
C MET A 222 9.20 10.91 -8.85
N ASN A 223 10.45 11.38 -8.65
CA ASN A 223 11.03 12.43 -9.48
C ASN A 223 11.15 11.89 -10.91
N VAL A 224 10.11 12.08 -11.72
CA VAL A 224 10.20 11.86 -13.16
C VAL A 224 10.90 13.09 -13.72
N SER A 225 12.23 13.04 -13.80
CA SER A 225 13.00 14.01 -14.55
C SER A 225 12.49 14.01 -15.99
N HIS A 226 12.01 15.18 -16.42
CA HIS A 226 11.65 15.46 -17.81
C HIS A 226 12.86 15.44 -18.74
#